data_AF-A0A9P6A4X6-F1
#
_entry.id   AF-A0A9P6A4X6-F1
#
_cell.length_a   1.000
_cell.length_b   1.000
_cell.length_c   1.000
_cell.angle_alpha   90.00
_cell.angle_beta   90.00
_cell.angle_gamma   90.00
#
_symmetry.space_group_name_H-M   'P 1'
#
loop_
_entity.id
_entity.type
_entity.pdbx_description
1 polymer ?
#
loop_
_entity_poly.entity_id
_entity_poly.type
_entity_poly.pdbx_seq_one_letter_code
_entity_poly.pdbx_strand_id
1 'polypeptide(L)'
;MPLFGTRRAHTSTVHTTRRHSPFHRKDRNHVASGYKSALSNPHTTRAGREQAKRELRAMGRSSETHVPFMTKVKQALGIRSTPRRTHY
;
A
#
# COMPACT_ATOMS: atom_id res chain seq x y z
N MET A 1 -21.05 -44.90 3.05
CA MET A 1 -20.77 -44.01 4.22
C MET A 1 -19.31 -44.24 4.59
N PRO A 2 -18.38 -43.24 4.69
CA PRO A 2 -18.44 -41.84 5.17
C PRO A 2 -18.29 -40.78 4.04
N LEU A 3 -18.86 -39.57 4.08
CA LEU A 3 -18.68 -38.31 4.87
C LEU A 3 -17.78 -37.23 4.16
N PHE A 4 -18.46 -36.26 3.56
CA PHE A 4 -18.07 -34.86 3.29
C PHE A 4 -16.75 -34.57 2.54
N GLY A 5 -16.84 -34.52 1.20
CA GLY A 5 -15.87 -33.80 0.37
C GLY A 5 -16.01 -32.28 0.58
N THR A 6 -15.03 -31.66 1.23
CA THR A 6 -14.96 -30.21 1.42
C THR A 6 -14.61 -29.53 0.08
N ARG A 7 -15.66 -29.14 -0.65
CA ARG A 7 -15.53 -28.30 -1.84
C ARG A 7 -15.07 -26.90 -1.38
N ARG A 8 -13.75 -26.62 -1.44
CA ARG A 8 -13.19 -25.28 -1.20
C ARG A 8 -13.81 -24.30 -2.21
N ALA A 9 -14.76 -23.51 -1.73
CA ALA A 9 -15.27 -22.35 -2.44
C ALA A 9 -14.10 -21.39 -2.65
N HIS A 10 -13.60 -21.34 -3.88
CA HIS A 10 -12.65 -20.33 -4.33
C HIS A 10 -13.42 -19.02 -4.44
N THR A 11 -13.36 -18.20 -3.39
CA THR A 11 -13.83 -16.82 -3.43
C THR A 11 -12.93 -16.05 -4.38
N SER A 12 -13.34 -15.97 -5.64
CA SER A 12 -12.74 -15.12 -6.66
C SER A 12 -12.92 -13.66 -6.25
N THR A 13 -11.90 -13.09 -5.62
CA THR A 13 -11.83 -11.66 -5.35
C THR A 13 -11.70 -10.95 -6.69
N VAL A 14 -12.82 -10.43 -7.21
CA VAL A 14 -12.83 -9.64 -8.44
C VAL A 14 -12.13 -8.31 -8.15
N HIS A 15 -10.87 -8.19 -8.58
CA HIS A 15 -10.16 -6.92 -8.60
C HIS A 15 -10.73 -6.08 -9.75
N THR A 16 -11.76 -5.29 -9.47
CA THR A 16 -12.27 -4.31 -10.43
C THR A 16 -11.16 -3.27 -10.68
N THR A 17 -10.52 -3.36 -11.84
CA THR A 17 -9.61 -2.31 -12.31
C THR A 17 -10.49 -1.14 -12.74
N ARG A 18 -10.78 -0.24 -11.80
CA ARG A 18 -11.53 0.99 -12.08
C ARG A 18 -10.75 1.78 -13.12
N ARG A 19 -11.22 1.73 -14.38
CA ARG A 19 -10.72 2.58 -15.47
C ARG A 19 -10.96 4.03 -15.03
N HIS A 20 -9.89 4.71 -14.69
CA HIS A 20 -9.92 6.05 -14.13
C HIS A 20 -10.44 7.01 -15.22
N SER A 21 -11.67 7.49 -15.06
CA SER A 21 -12.16 8.57 -15.91
C SER A 21 -11.39 9.85 -15.54
N PRO A 22 -10.87 10.61 -16.52
CA PRO A 22 -9.95 11.74 -16.28
C PRO A 22 -10.59 12.93 -15.54
N PHE A 23 -11.90 12.88 -15.31
CA PHE A 23 -12.68 13.95 -14.65
C PHE A 23 -13.10 13.63 -13.21
N HIS A 24 -12.56 12.57 -12.59
CA HIS A 24 -12.83 12.29 -11.19
C HIS A 24 -12.02 13.21 -10.29
N ARG A 25 -12.73 13.93 -9.40
CA ARG A 25 -12.13 14.70 -8.31
C ARG A 25 -11.10 13.84 -7.60
N LYS A 26 -9.94 14.42 -7.31
CA LYS A 26 -8.80 13.71 -6.72
C LYS A 26 -9.22 13.07 -5.39
N ASP A 27 -9.38 11.75 -5.38
CA ASP A 27 -9.77 11.02 -4.18
C ASP A 27 -8.71 11.22 -3.08
N ARG A 28 -9.11 11.82 -1.94
CA ARG A 28 -8.21 12.07 -0.81
C ARG A 28 -7.50 10.80 -0.34
N ASN A 29 -8.12 9.64 -0.51
CA ASN A 29 -7.56 8.33 -0.20
C ASN A 29 -6.42 7.93 -1.16
N HIS A 30 -6.54 8.22 -2.45
CA HIS A 30 -5.48 8.00 -3.45
C HIS A 30 -4.29 8.92 -3.23
N VAL A 31 -4.56 10.16 -2.81
CA VAL A 31 -3.49 11.11 -2.50
C VAL A 31 -2.71 10.66 -1.26
N ALA A 32 -3.41 10.25 -0.21
CA ALA A 32 -2.79 9.71 1.00
C ALA A 32 -1.96 8.43 0.72
N SER A 33 -2.45 7.53 -0.13
CA SER A 33 -1.69 6.33 -0.51
C SER A 33 -0.41 6.66 -1.30
N GLY A 34 -0.43 7.73 -2.11
CA GLY A 34 0.74 8.28 -2.77
C GLY A 34 1.80 8.77 -1.77
N TYR A 35 1.40 9.58 -0.78
CA TYR A 35 2.31 10.05 0.26
C TYR A 35 2.85 8.90 1.13
N LYS A 36 2.01 7.93 1.48
CA LYS A 36 2.44 6.72 2.19
C LYS A 36 3.48 5.93 1.40
N SER A 37 3.31 5.85 0.09
CA SER A 37 4.29 5.22 -0.80
C SER A 37 5.59 6.00 -0.82
N ALA A 38 5.52 7.34 -0.84
CA ALA A 38 6.72 8.19 -0.77
C ALA A 38 7.50 7.97 0.53
N LEU A 39 6.84 7.67 1.66
CA LEU A 39 7.50 7.37 2.93
C LEU A 39 8.24 6.03 2.94
N SER A 40 7.76 5.04 2.18
CA SER A 40 8.36 3.70 2.13
C SER A 40 9.33 3.49 0.97
N ASN A 41 9.30 4.35 -0.05
CA ASN A 41 10.21 4.27 -1.18
C ASN A 41 11.64 4.67 -0.77
N PRO A 42 12.65 3.77 -0.84
CA PRO A 42 14.03 4.10 -0.48
C PRO A 42 14.64 5.18 -1.38
N HIS A 43 14.13 5.36 -2.60
CA HIS A 43 14.61 6.36 -3.56
C HIS A 43 14.03 7.75 -3.34
N THR A 44 13.16 7.96 -2.35
CA THR A 44 12.66 9.30 -2.04
C THR A 44 13.65 10.10 -1.21
N THR A 45 13.83 11.35 -1.63
CA THR A 45 14.67 12.30 -0.92
C THR A 45 14.15 12.54 0.49
N ARG A 46 15.05 12.98 1.39
CA ARG A 46 14.70 13.31 2.77
C ARG A 46 13.61 14.38 2.83
N ALA A 47 13.77 15.45 2.05
CA ALA A 47 12.81 16.53 1.92
C ALA A 47 11.45 16.05 1.38
N GLY A 48 11.44 15.17 0.38
CA GLY A 48 10.20 14.59 -0.16
C GLY A 48 9.44 13.76 0.88
N ARG A 49 10.16 13.00 1.72
CA ARG A 49 9.56 12.28 2.85
C ARG A 49 9.01 13.23 3.90
N GLU A 50 9.73 14.29 4.28
CA GLU A 50 9.27 15.30 5.24
C GLU A 50 7.98 15.99 4.75
N GLN A 51 7.92 16.36 3.48
CA GLN A 51 6.73 16.92 2.86
C GLN A 51 5.56 15.92 2.88
N ALA A 52 5.79 14.65 2.53
CA ALA A 52 4.77 13.62 2.59
C ALA A 52 4.23 13.41 4.02
N LYS A 53 5.09 13.49 5.05
CA LYS A 53 4.65 13.46 6.46
C LYS A 53 3.79 14.66 6.81
N ARG A 54 4.20 15.86 6.40
CA ARG A 54 3.44 17.10 6.66
C ARG A 54 2.05 17.02 6.03
N GLU A 55 1.98 16.53 4.79
CA GLU A 55 0.72 16.45 4.05
C GLU A 55 -0.22 15.39 4.65
N LEU A 56 0.29 14.21 5.03
CA LEU A 56 -0.50 13.20 5.73
C LEU A 56 -1.04 13.71 7.07
N ARG A 57 -0.24 14.50 7.82
CA ARG A 57 -0.71 15.15 9.05
C ARG A 57 -1.79 16.19 8.78
N ALA A 58 -1.62 17.03 7.76
CA ALA A 58 -2.63 18.02 7.35
C ALA A 58 -3.95 17.35 6.92
N MET A 59 -3.88 16.14 6.38
CA MET A 59 -5.05 15.33 6.02
C MET A 59 -5.69 14.60 7.21
N GLY A 60 -5.21 14.78 8.45
CA GLY A 60 -5.68 14.06 9.63
C GLY A 60 -5.24 12.58 9.68
N ARG A 61 -4.32 12.18 8.79
CA ARG A 61 -3.79 10.80 8.66
C ARG A 61 -2.45 10.65 9.36
N SER A 62 -2.33 11.23 10.55
CA SER A 62 -1.11 11.16 11.35
C SER A 62 -0.68 9.73 11.67
N SER A 63 -1.63 8.80 11.83
CA SER A 63 -1.38 7.36 12.04
C SER A 63 -0.73 6.67 10.84
N GLU A 64 -1.00 7.12 9.61
CA GLU A 64 -0.45 6.54 8.38
C GLU A 64 0.96 7.07 8.03
N THR A 65 1.44 8.05 8.81
CA THR A 65 2.77 8.68 8.63
C THR A 65 3.91 7.76 9.10
N HIS A 66 3.61 6.72 9.89
CA HIS A 66 4.62 5.83 10.46
C HIS A 66 4.85 4.60 9.57
N VAL A 67 6.05 4.52 8.99
CA VAL A 67 6.56 3.30 8.37
C VAL A 67 7.08 2.38 9.49
N PRO A 68 6.66 1.11 9.57
CA PRO A 68 7.08 0.19 10.63
C PRO A 68 8.61 0.14 10.73
N PHE A 69 9.14 0.09 11.95
CA PHE A 69 10.59 0.00 12.19
C PHE A 69 11.21 -1.17 11.43
N MET A 70 10.55 -2.33 11.47
CA MET A 70 10.95 -3.52 10.69
C MET A 70 11.03 -3.26 9.19
N THR A 71 10.14 -2.45 8.61
CA THR A 71 10.23 -2.08 7.19
C THR A 71 11.50 -1.30 6.89
N LYS A 72 11.93 -0.41 7.80
CA LYS A 72 13.18 0.36 7.65
C LYS A 72 14.42 -0.53 7.82
N VAL A 73 14.44 -1.40 8.84
CA VAL A 73 15.55 -2.34 9.07
C VAL A 73 15.74 -3.25 7.88
N LYS A 74 14.65 -3.81 7.36
CA LYS A 74 14.69 -4.67 6.18
C LYS A 74 15.14 -3.94 4.91
N GLN A 75 14.77 -2.67 4.75
CA GLN A 75 15.28 -1.83 3.67
C GLN A 75 16.79 -1.56 3.80
N ALA A 76 17.26 -1.24 5.01
CA ALA A 76 18.67 -0.98 5.28
C ALA A 76 19.55 -2.22 5.04
N LEU A 77 19.00 -3.42 5.29
CA LEU A 77 19.67 -4.69 5.04
C LEU A 77 19.48 -5.23 3.61
N GLY A 78 18.79 -4.50 2.72
CA GLY A 78 18.50 -4.95 1.35
C GLY A 78 17.46 -6.07 1.23
N ILE A 79 16.86 -6.51 2.34
CA ILE A 79 15.89 -7.61 2.40
C ILE A 79 14.49 -7.05 2.12
N ARG A 80 14.17 -6.83 0.84
CA ARG A 80 12.85 -6.29 0.45
C ARG A 80 11.74 -7.30 0.71
N SER A 81 10.90 -7.08 1.74
CA SER A 81 9.79 -7.97 2.13
C SER A 81 8.52 -7.90 1.27
N THR A 82 8.62 -7.50 0.00
CA THR A 82 7.46 -7.59 -0.89
C THR A 82 7.51 -8.91 -1.64
N PRO A 83 6.74 -9.95 -1.26
CA PRO A 83 6.44 -11.02 -2.19
C PRO A 83 5.70 -10.35 -3.35
N ARG A 84 6.38 -10.22 -4.49
CA ARG A 84 5.75 -9.82 -5.74
C ARG A 84 4.74 -10.94 -6.01
N ARG A 85 3.45 -10.69 -5.78
CA ARG A 85 2.38 -11.62 -6.20
C ARG A 85 2.46 -11.69 -7.72
N THR A 86 3.26 -12.63 -8.22
CA THR A 86 3.25 -13.08 -9.60
C THR A 86 1.90 -13.77 -9.77
N HIS A 87 0.94 -13.06 -10.35
CA HIS A 87 -0.23 -13.72 -10.91
C HIS A 87 0.28 -14.46 -12.17
N TYR A 88 0.37 -15.79 -12.07
CA TYR A 88 0.42 -16.70 -13.22
C TYR A 88 -0.99 -16.95 -13.71
#